data_AF-A0A9N9JXK1-F1
#
_entry.id   AF-A0A9N9JXK1-F1
#
_cell.length_a   1.000
_cell.length_b   1.000
_cell.length_c   1.000
_cell.angle_alpha   90.00
_cell.angle_beta   90.00
_cell.angle_gamma   90.00
#
_symmetry.space_group_name_H-M   'P 1'
#
loop_
_entity.id
_entity.type
_entity.pdbx_description
1 polymer ?
#
loop_
_entity_poly.entity_id
_entity_poly.type
_entity_poly.pdbx_seq_one_letter_code
_entity_poly.pdbx_strand_id
1 'polypeptide(L)'
;VCEQLSTLLYKIAVFIDDEIVKIYDNATRKNPNSEELSNHWFMAMVRNSDFKGQQQVALKLHKNFKSNKYLFWAIMSLVLQAENAPANQSGIFLELAERMMDKAVKEGKLEQTEEILLYLIVLLAQNKFKAALYVLEGDLGKKCKEDVEINRIRNDLFLKTNNWIKAIEMSKKSLTESNPDDWNSYVTYLESYLHLLSESDKNENGSSPASVNLGEAREFLYSLQKSVIESSDIKRGPFLAELKLEKSIVEKLKDCKPAKEIDTLIVDYFLRFGSKACCFEDLQPYLKEIHIDSAKIIIEKFKATIDESGDDDKSKIQTIKKNVNIHKFERYLNLLVEYNEVESTQYVNKLWHSYKGSLQYGTKLLEAENQHGDDFMLLCSHVLIDLYKKFGKSSYIFQAIFLLEAAMKKSNYNFQFKLLLIRLYQTI
;
A
#
# COMPACT_ATOMS: atom_id res chain seq x y z
N VAL A 1 -27.47 -4.03 0.41
CA VAL A 1 -26.86 -2.82 -0.21
C VAL A 1 -25.46 -3.12 -0.75
N CYS A 2 -24.57 -3.79 -0.01
CA CYS A 2 -23.26 -4.24 -0.52
C CYS A 2 -23.31 -5.21 -1.72
N GLU A 3 -24.31 -6.11 -1.82
CA GLU A 3 -24.47 -6.95 -3.02
C GLU A 3 -24.81 -6.15 -4.29
N GLN A 4 -25.54 -5.04 -4.17
CA GLN A 4 -25.95 -4.22 -5.31
C GLN A 4 -24.82 -3.34 -5.86
N LEU A 5 -23.88 -2.92 -5.01
CA LEU A 5 -22.66 -2.22 -5.44
C LEU A 5 -21.63 -3.18 -6.05
N SER A 6 -21.52 -4.41 -5.56
CA SER A 6 -20.68 -5.46 -6.13
C SER A 6 -21.09 -5.87 -7.56
N THR A 7 -22.40 -5.78 -7.85
CA THR A 7 -22.95 -6.13 -9.17
C THR A 7 -22.52 -5.15 -10.28
N LEU A 8 -22.01 -3.95 -9.93
CA LEU A 8 -21.53 -2.97 -10.92
C LEU A 8 -20.25 -3.44 -11.67
N LEU A 9 -19.56 -4.48 -11.19
CA LEU A 9 -18.22 -4.87 -11.65
C LEU A 9 -18.13 -6.13 -12.52
N TYR A 10 -19.22 -6.89 -12.72
CA TYR A 10 -19.17 -8.13 -13.52
C TYR A 10 -19.74 -7.94 -14.94
N LYS A 11 -18.83 -7.84 -15.92
CA LYS A 11 -19.15 -7.78 -17.37
C LYS A 11 -18.95 -9.14 -18.02
N ILE A 12 -20.04 -9.83 -18.37
CA ILE A 12 -20.07 -10.84 -19.44
C ILE A 12 -21.41 -10.70 -20.19
N ALA A 13 -21.33 -10.58 -21.53
CA ALA A 13 -22.39 -10.58 -22.55
C ALA A 13 -22.93 -9.21 -23.06
N VAL A 14 -22.11 -8.54 -23.87
CA VAL A 14 -22.35 -7.23 -24.53
C VAL A 14 -23.51 -7.20 -25.55
N PHE A 15 -24.10 -8.33 -25.94
CA PHE A 15 -25.04 -8.37 -27.08
C PHE A 15 -26.53 -8.38 -26.73
N ILE A 16 -26.94 -8.53 -25.46
CA ILE A 16 -28.37 -8.64 -25.06
C ILE A 16 -28.85 -7.40 -24.26
N ASP A 17 -27.93 -6.52 -23.90
CA ASP A 17 -28.11 -5.51 -22.87
C ASP A 17 -29.04 -4.34 -23.29
N ASP A 18 -29.01 -3.90 -24.55
CA ASP A 18 -29.89 -2.81 -25.04
C ASP A 18 -31.37 -3.20 -25.17
N GLU A 19 -31.65 -4.46 -25.49
CA GLU A 19 -33.02 -4.96 -25.57
C GLU A 19 -33.64 -5.08 -24.18
N ILE A 20 -32.84 -5.49 -23.18
CA ILE A 20 -33.27 -5.57 -21.80
C ILE A 20 -33.73 -4.21 -21.26
N VAL A 21 -33.01 -3.13 -21.59
CA VAL A 21 -33.42 -1.76 -21.22
C VAL A 21 -34.80 -1.43 -21.80
N LYS A 22 -35.05 -1.75 -23.08
CA LYS A 22 -36.34 -1.51 -23.74
C LYS A 22 -37.47 -2.36 -23.15
N ILE A 23 -37.19 -3.62 -22.81
CA ILE A 23 -38.17 -4.52 -22.17
C ILE A 23 -38.64 -3.93 -20.84
N TYR A 24 -37.70 -3.53 -19.98
CA TYR A 24 -38.05 -2.96 -18.68
C TYR A 24 -38.66 -1.56 -18.78
N ASP A 25 -38.28 -0.72 -19.75
CA ASP A 25 -38.98 0.54 -20.04
C ASP A 25 -40.45 0.28 -20.40
N ASN A 26 -40.71 -0.65 -21.32
CA ASN A 26 -42.08 -1.02 -21.70
C ASN A 26 -42.87 -1.61 -20.52
N ALA A 27 -42.25 -2.46 -19.71
CA ALA A 27 -42.89 -3.07 -18.53
C ALA A 27 -43.24 -2.02 -17.46
N THR A 28 -42.33 -1.09 -17.18
CA THR A 28 -42.56 0.00 -16.21
C THR A 28 -43.59 1.01 -16.70
N ARG A 29 -43.72 1.24 -18.01
CA ARG A 29 -44.81 2.04 -18.58
C ARG A 29 -46.17 1.39 -18.40
N LYS A 30 -46.25 0.06 -18.52
CA LYS A 30 -47.50 -0.70 -18.30
C LYS A 30 -47.87 -0.80 -16.83
N ASN A 31 -46.89 -0.87 -15.92
CA ASN A 31 -47.11 -0.93 -14.49
C ASN A 31 -46.23 0.09 -13.73
N PRO A 32 -46.60 1.40 -13.75
CA PRO A 32 -45.76 2.49 -13.24
C PRO A 32 -45.61 2.51 -11.71
N ASN A 33 -46.44 1.76 -11.00
CA ASN A 33 -46.41 1.66 -9.53
C ASN A 33 -45.58 0.47 -9.03
N SER A 34 -45.02 -0.35 -9.92
CA SER A 34 -44.12 -1.44 -9.54
C SER A 34 -42.70 -0.92 -9.25
N GLU A 35 -42.31 -0.94 -7.98
CA GLU A 35 -40.96 -0.60 -7.53
C GLU A 35 -39.93 -1.57 -8.12
N GLU A 36 -40.25 -2.87 -8.12
CA GLU A 36 -39.38 -3.94 -8.62
C GLU A 36 -39.03 -3.77 -10.11
N LEU A 37 -40.03 -3.54 -10.97
CA LEU A 37 -39.78 -3.33 -12.41
C LEU A 37 -38.91 -2.09 -12.65
N SER A 38 -39.13 -1.03 -11.88
CA SER A 38 -38.35 0.21 -12.00
C SER A 38 -36.91 0.03 -11.50
N ASN A 39 -36.68 -0.81 -10.49
CA ASN A 39 -35.34 -1.22 -10.07
C ASN A 39 -34.63 -2.02 -11.15
N HIS A 40 -35.29 -3.01 -11.74
CA HIS A 40 -34.68 -3.78 -12.84
C HIS A 40 -34.38 -2.92 -14.05
N TRP A 41 -35.22 -1.93 -14.34
CA TRP A 41 -34.95 -0.95 -15.38
C TRP A 41 -33.69 -0.12 -15.08
N PHE A 42 -33.55 0.39 -13.85
CA PHE A 42 -32.33 1.08 -13.41
C PHE A 42 -31.10 0.16 -13.55
N MET A 43 -31.18 -1.08 -13.09
CA MET A 43 -30.07 -2.04 -13.17
C MET A 43 -29.70 -2.40 -14.61
N ALA A 44 -30.66 -2.39 -15.55
CA ALA A 44 -30.37 -2.51 -16.97
C ALA A 44 -29.55 -1.32 -17.48
N MET A 45 -29.93 -0.09 -17.10
CA MET A 45 -29.15 1.11 -17.45
C MET A 45 -27.74 1.10 -16.83
N VAL A 46 -27.59 0.52 -15.63
CA VAL A 46 -26.28 0.30 -14.99
C VAL A 46 -25.39 -0.62 -15.83
N ARG A 47 -25.91 -1.77 -16.27
CA ARG A 47 -25.15 -2.71 -17.11
C ARG A 47 -24.70 -2.08 -18.44
N ASN A 48 -25.54 -1.24 -19.04
CA ASN A 48 -25.24 -0.58 -20.32
C ASN A 48 -24.39 0.68 -20.16
N SER A 49 -24.05 1.08 -18.92
CA SER A 49 -23.37 2.36 -18.65
C SER A 49 -24.13 3.59 -19.17
N ASP A 50 -25.46 3.52 -19.29
CA ASP A 50 -26.29 4.68 -19.61
C ASP A 50 -26.51 5.52 -18.35
N PHE A 51 -25.50 6.31 -17.97
CA PHE A 51 -25.51 7.09 -16.73
C PHE A 51 -26.59 8.18 -16.72
N LYS A 52 -26.97 8.69 -17.89
CA LYS A 52 -28.07 9.65 -18.03
C LYS A 52 -29.41 8.96 -17.78
N GLY A 53 -29.61 7.78 -18.38
CA GLY A 53 -30.76 6.93 -18.12
C GLY A 53 -30.86 6.56 -16.63
N GLN A 54 -29.76 6.12 -16.03
CA GLN A 54 -29.68 5.82 -14.58
C GLN A 54 -30.19 6.99 -13.73
N GLN A 55 -29.68 8.22 -13.98
CA GLN A 55 -30.12 9.41 -13.25
C GLN A 55 -31.63 9.65 -13.39
N GLN A 56 -32.16 9.58 -14.60
CA GLN A 56 -33.58 9.82 -14.87
C GLN A 56 -34.49 8.80 -14.18
N VAL A 57 -34.12 7.51 -14.27
CA VAL A 57 -34.87 6.43 -13.61
C VAL A 57 -34.81 6.56 -12.09
N ALA A 58 -33.63 6.85 -11.54
CA ALA A 58 -33.45 7.03 -10.10
C ALA A 58 -34.28 8.21 -9.55
N LEU A 59 -34.35 9.34 -10.26
CA LEU A 59 -35.20 10.46 -9.87
C LEU A 59 -36.69 10.10 -9.92
N LYS A 60 -37.13 9.33 -10.92
CA LYS A 60 -38.51 8.83 -11.04
C LYS A 60 -38.84 7.90 -9.87
N LEU A 61 -37.95 6.97 -9.55
CA LEU A 61 -38.05 6.06 -8.40
C LEU A 61 -38.15 6.85 -7.08
N HIS A 62 -37.28 7.85 -6.88
CA HIS A 62 -37.32 8.68 -5.66
C HIS A 62 -38.63 9.46 -5.55
N LYS A 63 -39.14 10.01 -6.65
CA LYS A 63 -40.42 10.75 -6.65
C LYS A 63 -41.61 9.84 -6.29
N ASN A 64 -41.64 8.61 -6.83
CA ASN A 64 -42.76 7.70 -6.66
C ASN A 64 -42.75 7.01 -5.28
N PHE A 65 -41.59 6.54 -4.83
CA PHE A 65 -41.48 5.70 -3.63
C PHE A 65 -40.88 6.42 -2.42
N LYS A 66 -40.33 7.64 -2.60
CA LYS A 66 -39.78 8.51 -1.54
C LYS A 66 -38.65 7.90 -0.70
N SER A 67 -38.05 6.79 -1.13
CA SER A 67 -36.92 6.17 -0.45
C SER A 67 -35.61 6.92 -0.73
N ASN A 68 -34.80 7.15 0.30
CA ASN A 68 -33.52 7.88 0.21
C ASN A 68 -32.49 7.16 -0.68
N LYS A 69 -32.50 5.82 -0.74
CA LYS A 69 -31.58 5.06 -1.62
C LYS A 69 -31.63 5.54 -3.08
N TYR A 70 -32.82 5.89 -3.57
CA TYR A 70 -33.00 6.36 -4.96
C TYR A 70 -32.50 7.78 -5.19
N LEU A 71 -32.50 8.62 -4.14
CA LEU A 71 -31.85 9.92 -4.19
C LEU A 71 -30.34 9.73 -4.40
N PHE A 72 -29.72 8.87 -3.59
CA PHE A 72 -28.28 8.60 -3.68
C PHE A 72 -27.89 7.88 -4.97
N TRP A 73 -28.76 7.02 -5.53
CA TRP A 73 -28.55 6.46 -6.87
C TRP A 73 -28.52 7.55 -7.94
N ALA A 74 -29.42 8.53 -7.88
CA ALA A 74 -29.40 9.65 -8.82
C ALA A 74 -28.14 10.49 -8.70
N ILE A 75 -27.66 10.73 -7.46
CA ILE A 75 -26.42 11.48 -7.20
C ILE A 75 -25.19 10.70 -7.70
N MET A 76 -25.11 9.40 -7.42
CA MET A 76 -24.03 8.55 -7.93
C MET A 76 -24.03 8.52 -9.47
N SER A 77 -25.22 8.46 -10.10
CA SER A 77 -25.35 8.54 -11.56
C SER A 77 -24.83 9.87 -12.13
N LEU A 78 -24.94 10.97 -11.36
CA LEU A 78 -24.35 12.26 -11.74
C LEU A 78 -22.83 12.26 -11.62
N VAL A 79 -22.27 11.63 -10.58
CA VAL A 79 -20.81 11.45 -10.45
C VAL A 79 -20.27 10.62 -11.62
N LEU A 80 -20.92 9.51 -11.96
CA LEU A 80 -20.54 8.69 -13.11
C LEU A 80 -20.67 9.44 -14.45
N GLN A 81 -21.71 10.27 -14.62
CA GLN A 81 -21.79 11.17 -15.77
C GLN A 81 -20.62 12.14 -15.81
N ALA A 82 -20.21 12.71 -14.67
CA ALA A 82 -19.09 13.64 -14.60
C ALA A 82 -17.75 12.99 -14.98
N GLU A 83 -17.50 11.76 -14.55
CA GLU A 83 -16.27 11.02 -14.85
C GLU A 83 -16.15 10.61 -16.32
N ASN A 84 -17.30 10.39 -16.98
CA ASN A 84 -17.37 9.94 -18.37
C ASN A 84 -17.69 11.07 -19.36
N ALA A 85 -17.95 12.29 -18.86
CA ALA A 85 -18.19 13.46 -19.68
C ALA A 85 -16.88 14.14 -20.12
N PRO A 86 -16.88 14.87 -21.25
CA PRO A 86 -15.79 15.77 -21.59
C PRO A 86 -15.54 16.81 -20.48
N ALA A 87 -14.29 17.25 -20.31
CA ALA A 87 -13.87 18.11 -19.19
C ALA A 87 -14.68 19.42 -19.06
N ASN A 88 -15.20 19.96 -20.18
CA ASN A 88 -16.04 21.16 -20.20
C ASN A 88 -17.49 20.94 -19.68
N GLN A 89 -17.92 19.70 -19.53
CA GLN A 89 -19.27 19.33 -19.05
C GLN A 89 -19.25 18.65 -17.68
N SER A 90 -18.13 18.03 -17.31
CA SER A 90 -17.96 17.32 -16.03
C SER A 90 -18.36 18.17 -14.81
N GLY A 91 -17.93 19.43 -14.76
CA GLY A 91 -18.22 20.34 -13.64
C GLY A 91 -19.72 20.57 -13.40
N ILE A 92 -20.54 20.63 -14.46
CA ILE A 92 -21.99 20.89 -14.35
C ILE A 92 -22.68 19.74 -13.60
N PHE A 93 -22.27 18.51 -13.87
CA PHE A 93 -22.82 17.33 -13.21
C PHE A 93 -22.42 17.27 -11.73
N LEU A 94 -21.17 17.60 -11.42
CA LEU A 94 -20.68 17.66 -10.03
C LEU A 94 -21.36 18.76 -9.22
N GLU A 95 -21.57 19.95 -9.79
CA GLU A 95 -22.30 21.04 -9.13
C GLU A 95 -23.76 20.67 -8.85
N LEU A 96 -24.39 19.91 -9.75
CA LEU A 96 -25.74 19.40 -9.49
C LEU A 96 -25.74 18.33 -8.40
N ALA A 97 -24.77 17.40 -8.42
CA ALA A 97 -24.61 16.38 -7.39
C ALA A 97 -24.41 17.00 -6.00
N GLU A 98 -23.55 18.02 -5.90
CA GLU A 98 -23.30 18.75 -4.64
C GLU A 98 -24.56 19.43 -4.12
N ARG A 99 -25.31 20.16 -4.97
CA ARG A 99 -26.57 20.78 -4.55
C ARG A 99 -27.58 19.76 -4.04
N MET A 100 -27.63 18.57 -4.65
CA MET A 100 -28.47 17.48 -4.18
C MET A 100 -27.98 16.92 -2.83
N MET A 101 -26.67 16.79 -2.64
CA MET A 101 -26.08 16.38 -1.35
C MET A 101 -26.34 17.42 -0.26
N ASP A 102 -26.10 18.70 -0.51
CA ASP A 102 -26.35 19.79 0.45
C ASP A 102 -27.81 19.81 0.90
N LYS A 103 -28.75 19.58 -0.03
CA LYS A 103 -30.16 19.45 0.29
C LYS A 103 -30.42 18.22 1.17
N ALA A 104 -29.83 17.08 0.83
CA ALA A 104 -29.96 15.86 1.63
C ALA A 104 -29.41 16.04 3.05
N VAL A 105 -28.30 16.79 3.22
CA VAL A 105 -27.73 17.15 4.52
C VAL A 105 -28.71 18.02 5.31
N LYS A 106 -29.25 19.08 4.70
CA LYS A 106 -30.24 19.98 5.36
C LYS A 106 -31.52 19.25 5.80
N GLU A 107 -31.93 18.24 5.03
CA GLU A 107 -33.10 17.41 5.32
C GLU A 107 -32.77 16.25 6.28
N GLY A 108 -31.53 16.12 6.77
CA GLY A 108 -31.11 15.08 7.70
C GLY A 108 -31.08 13.67 7.10
N LYS A 109 -31.00 13.54 5.77
CA LYS A 109 -31.12 12.27 5.03
C LYS A 109 -29.84 11.44 4.98
N LEU A 110 -28.69 11.99 5.42
CA LEU A 110 -27.42 11.26 5.51
C LEU A 110 -27.36 10.55 6.87
N GLU A 111 -27.71 9.28 6.85
CA GLU A 111 -27.77 8.40 8.02
C GLU A 111 -26.60 7.41 8.04
N GLN A 112 -26.20 6.92 6.86
CA GLN A 112 -25.20 5.87 6.71
C GLN A 112 -23.83 6.42 6.27
N THR A 113 -22.78 5.67 6.58
CA THR A 113 -21.39 6.02 6.24
C THR A 113 -21.18 6.15 4.74
N GLU A 114 -21.82 5.30 3.93
CA GLU A 114 -21.70 5.31 2.47
C GLU A 114 -22.25 6.58 1.84
N GLU A 115 -23.28 7.18 2.46
CA GLU A 115 -23.91 8.42 2.00
C GLU A 115 -22.99 9.61 2.29
N ILE A 116 -22.30 9.59 3.43
CA ILE A 116 -21.25 10.54 3.77
C ILE A 116 -20.07 10.39 2.82
N LEU A 117 -19.63 9.15 2.55
CA LEU A 117 -18.55 8.88 1.61
C LEU A 117 -18.88 9.40 0.20
N LEU A 118 -20.09 9.19 -0.30
CA LEU A 118 -20.55 9.77 -1.56
C LEU A 118 -20.47 11.30 -1.56
N TYR A 119 -20.77 11.95 -0.43
CA TYR A 119 -20.63 13.40 -0.33
C TYR A 119 -19.18 13.83 -0.46
N LEU A 120 -18.28 13.12 0.23
CA LEU A 120 -16.84 13.38 0.13
C LEU A 120 -16.35 13.18 -1.30
N ILE A 121 -16.77 12.11 -1.99
CA ILE A 121 -16.43 11.87 -3.40
C ILE A 121 -16.82 13.08 -4.27
N VAL A 122 -18.06 13.58 -4.12
CA VAL A 122 -18.55 14.75 -4.88
C VAL A 122 -17.70 16.00 -4.61
N LEU A 123 -17.32 16.25 -3.36
CA LEU A 123 -16.50 17.41 -2.98
C LEU A 123 -15.05 17.26 -3.43
N LEU A 124 -14.47 16.06 -3.31
CA LEU A 124 -13.10 15.75 -3.70
C LEU A 124 -12.93 15.81 -5.22
N ALA A 125 -13.91 15.32 -6.00
CA ALA A 125 -13.91 15.43 -7.46
C ALA A 125 -13.87 16.89 -7.95
N GLN A 126 -14.36 17.83 -7.13
CA GLN A 126 -14.31 19.27 -7.39
C GLN A 126 -13.11 19.97 -6.73
N ASN A 127 -12.18 19.24 -6.12
CA ASN A 127 -11.06 19.79 -5.32
C ASN A 127 -11.50 20.71 -4.16
N LYS A 128 -12.72 20.55 -3.64
CA LYS A 128 -13.26 21.33 -2.52
C LYS A 128 -12.80 20.78 -1.16
N PHE A 129 -11.48 20.70 -0.95
CA PHE A 129 -10.88 20.06 0.23
C PHE A 129 -11.32 20.68 1.56
N LYS A 130 -11.43 22.01 1.63
CA LYS A 130 -11.90 22.70 2.84
C LYS A 130 -13.35 22.37 3.20
N ALA A 131 -14.22 22.24 2.19
CA ALA A 131 -15.61 21.86 2.40
C ALA A 131 -15.71 20.40 2.85
N ALA A 132 -14.95 19.49 2.22
CA ALA A 132 -14.90 18.09 2.62
C ALA A 132 -14.41 17.93 4.07
N LEU A 133 -13.39 18.70 4.46
CA LEU A 133 -12.91 18.69 5.84
C LEU A 133 -13.96 19.24 6.81
N TYR A 134 -14.68 20.31 6.45
CA TYR A 134 -15.76 20.86 7.26
C TYR A 134 -16.86 19.82 7.52
N VAL A 135 -17.22 19.01 6.52
CA VAL A 135 -18.18 17.90 6.67
C VAL A 135 -17.70 16.89 7.72
N LEU A 136 -16.42 16.52 7.67
CA LEU A 136 -15.82 15.53 8.57
C LEU A 136 -15.54 16.04 9.98
N GLU A 137 -15.34 17.34 10.16
CA GLU A 137 -15.19 17.97 11.48
C GLU A 137 -16.55 18.31 12.13
N GLY A 138 -17.64 18.27 11.35
CA GLY A 138 -19.01 18.48 11.80
C GLY A 138 -19.70 17.23 12.37
N ASP A 139 -21.03 17.32 12.49
CA ASP A 139 -21.85 16.24 13.08
C ASP A 139 -21.88 14.96 12.22
N LEU A 140 -21.80 15.09 10.90
CA LEU A 140 -21.74 13.93 10.00
C LEU A 140 -20.47 13.11 10.25
N GLY A 141 -19.32 13.77 10.41
CA GLY A 141 -18.08 13.10 10.76
C GLY A 141 -18.12 12.33 12.07
N LYS A 142 -18.98 12.72 13.02
CA LYS A 142 -19.18 11.96 14.27
C LYS A 142 -19.82 10.59 14.04
N LYS A 143 -20.66 10.45 13.02
CA LYS A 143 -21.35 9.19 12.68
C LYS A 143 -20.41 8.13 12.09
N CYS A 144 -19.26 8.55 11.56
CA CYS A 144 -18.33 7.68 10.84
C CYS A 144 -16.89 7.75 11.40
N LYS A 145 -16.74 8.01 12.71
CA LYS A 145 -15.42 8.11 13.36
C LYS A 145 -14.63 6.80 13.36
N GLU A 146 -15.33 5.66 13.33
CA GLU A 146 -14.72 4.33 13.37
C GLU A 146 -14.39 3.81 11.96
N ASP A 147 -14.85 4.49 10.91
CA ASP A 147 -14.60 4.08 9.53
C ASP A 147 -13.16 4.39 9.12
N VAL A 148 -12.42 3.35 8.75
CA VAL A 148 -10.99 3.42 8.43
C VAL A 148 -10.74 4.26 7.17
N GLU A 149 -11.59 4.13 6.15
CA GLU A 149 -11.42 4.84 4.88
C GLU A 149 -11.70 6.33 5.05
N ILE A 150 -12.74 6.70 5.80
CA ILE A 150 -13.02 8.10 6.12
C ILE A 150 -11.92 8.71 7.00
N ASN A 151 -11.37 7.95 7.95
CA ASN A 151 -10.24 8.42 8.75
C ASN A 151 -9.01 8.69 7.86
N ARG A 152 -8.76 7.84 6.85
CA ARG A 152 -7.72 8.06 5.86
C ARG A 152 -7.98 9.32 5.03
N ILE A 153 -9.20 9.49 4.48
CA ILE A 153 -9.59 10.69 3.74
C ILE A 153 -9.43 11.95 4.62
N ARG A 154 -9.80 11.89 5.91
CA ARG A 154 -9.65 13.00 6.85
C ARG A 154 -8.18 13.41 7.00
N ASN A 155 -7.27 12.44 7.14
CA ASN A 155 -5.84 12.70 7.24
C ASN A 155 -5.28 13.37 5.97
N ASP A 156 -5.64 12.84 4.79
CA ASP A 156 -5.26 13.45 3.51
C ASP A 156 -5.79 14.88 3.36
N LEU A 157 -7.00 15.15 3.87
CA LEU A 157 -7.61 16.48 3.87
C LEU A 157 -6.88 17.44 4.81
N PHE A 158 -6.39 17.00 5.98
CA PHE A 158 -5.56 17.86 6.83
C PHE A 158 -4.30 18.31 6.08
N LEU A 159 -3.62 17.40 5.38
CA LEU A 159 -2.44 17.74 4.57
C LEU A 159 -2.80 18.73 3.44
N LYS A 160 -3.84 18.42 2.64
CA LYS A 160 -4.30 19.27 1.52
C LYS A 160 -4.83 20.65 1.93
N THR A 161 -5.21 20.82 3.19
CA THR A 161 -5.70 22.10 3.74
C THR A 161 -4.68 22.81 4.63
N ASN A 162 -3.43 22.32 4.66
CA ASN A 162 -2.33 22.84 5.46
C ASN A 162 -2.62 22.87 6.98
N ASN A 163 -3.43 21.91 7.46
CA ASN A 163 -3.77 21.79 8.87
C ASN A 163 -2.80 20.82 9.58
N TRP A 164 -1.52 21.18 9.54
CA TRP A 164 -0.41 20.32 9.97
C TRP A 164 -0.48 19.92 11.44
N ILE A 165 -0.91 20.83 12.32
CA ILE A 165 -1.03 20.57 13.76
C ILE A 165 -2.09 19.50 14.04
N LYS A 166 -3.28 19.61 13.41
CA LYS A 166 -4.31 18.57 13.53
C LYS A 166 -3.87 17.24 12.93
N ALA A 167 -3.17 17.26 11.79
CA ALA A 167 -2.61 16.05 11.18
C ALA A 167 -1.66 15.33 12.15
N ILE A 168 -0.80 16.08 12.86
CA ILE A 168 0.09 15.55 13.90
C ILE A 168 -0.70 14.96 15.07
N GLU A 169 -1.66 15.71 15.62
CA GLU A 169 -2.47 15.28 16.76
C GLU A 169 -3.22 13.98 16.46
N MET A 170 -3.91 13.93 15.32
CA MET A 170 -4.69 12.77 14.91
C MET A 170 -3.82 11.56 14.58
N SER A 171 -2.65 11.77 13.97
CA SER A 171 -1.70 10.69 13.70
C SER A 171 -1.10 10.15 15.00
N LYS A 172 -0.74 11.03 15.96
CA LYS A 172 -0.27 10.60 17.30
C LYS A 172 -1.32 9.72 17.97
N LYS A 173 -2.56 10.20 18.00
CA LYS A 173 -3.70 9.48 18.59
C LYS A 173 -3.90 8.09 17.97
N SER A 174 -3.90 8.03 16.63
CA SER A 174 -4.03 6.77 15.88
C SER A 174 -2.93 5.76 16.25
N LEU A 175 -1.68 6.22 16.29
CA LEU A 175 -0.51 5.40 16.57
C LEU A 175 -0.44 4.93 18.03
N THR A 176 -0.94 5.72 18.98
CA THR A 176 -0.92 5.35 20.41
C THR A 176 -2.12 4.53 20.84
N GLU A 177 -3.32 4.84 20.34
CA GLU A 177 -4.57 4.26 20.84
C GLU A 177 -5.12 3.15 19.95
N SER A 178 -4.79 3.12 18.65
CA SER A 178 -5.41 2.20 17.69
C SER A 178 -4.44 1.18 17.11
N ASN A 179 -3.47 1.63 16.29
CA ASN A 179 -2.53 0.73 15.62
C ASN A 179 -1.12 1.35 15.53
N PRO A 180 -0.16 0.88 16.35
CA PRO A 180 1.21 1.41 16.32
C PRO A 180 2.00 1.01 15.06
N ASP A 181 1.43 0.17 14.18
CA ASP A 181 2.02 -0.27 12.90
C ASP A 181 1.32 0.37 11.68
N ASP A 182 0.45 1.37 11.87
CA ASP A 182 -0.18 2.08 10.75
C ASP A 182 0.79 3.04 10.06
N TRP A 183 1.35 2.57 8.93
CA TRP A 183 2.30 3.35 8.15
C TRP A 183 1.73 4.66 7.61
N ASN A 184 0.44 4.75 7.26
CA ASN A 184 -0.14 5.99 6.73
C ASN A 184 -0.16 7.10 7.80
N SER A 185 -0.44 6.73 9.06
CA SER A 185 -0.37 7.65 10.20
C SER A 185 1.07 8.12 10.43
N TYR A 186 2.09 7.25 10.30
CA TYR A 186 3.49 7.70 10.35
C TYR A 186 3.85 8.64 9.21
N VAL A 187 3.44 8.35 7.97
CA VAL A 187 3.71 9.22 6.82
C VAL A 187 3.09 10.60 7.06
N THR A 188 1.82 10.65 7.44
CA THR A 188 1.08 11.89 7.75
C THR A 188 1.75 12.68 8.87
N TYR A 189 2.11 11.99 9.96
CA TYR A 189 2.81 12.56 11.09
C TYR A 189 4.13 13.19 10.67
N LEU A 190 5.00 12.42 10.02
CA LEU A 190 6.36 12.84 9.65
C LEU A 190 6.33 13.97 8.62
N GLU A 191 5.48 13.89 7.59
CA GLU A 191 5.36 14.94 6.58
C GLU A 191 4.88 16.26 7.20
N SER A 192 3.87 16.21 8.06
CA SER A 192 3.37 17.40 8.76
C SER A 192 4.42 18.00 9.70
N TYR A 193 5.12 17.15 10.45
CA TYR A 193 6.14 17.59 11.41
C TYR A 193 7.34 18.22 10.69
N LEU A 194 7.84 17.58 9.63
CA LEU A 194 8.94 18.10 8.81
C LEU A 194 8.58 19.41 8.11
N HIS A 195 7.33 19.56 7.66
CA HIS A 195 6.86 20.82 7.07
C HIS A 195 7.00 21.97 8.07
N LEU A 196 6.45 21.81 9.28
CA LEU A 196 6.50 22.82 10.32
C LEU A 196 7.92 23.14 10.81
N LEU A 197 8.80 22.12 10.89
CA LEU A 197 10.23 22.35 11.16
C LEU A 197 10.87 23.23 10.07
N SER A 198 10.62 22.93 8.80
CA SER A 198 11.18 23.69 7.68
C SER A 198 10.64 25.13 7.56
N GLU A 199 9.41 25.39 8.03
CA GLU A 199 8.86 26.74 8.12
C GLU A 199 9.46 27.53 9.28
N SER A 200 9.72 26.87 10.41
CA SER A 200 10.35 27.46 11.58
C SER A 200 11.79 27.90 11.28
N ASP A 201 12.55 27.11 10.53
CA ASP A 201 13.91 27.45 10.10
C ASP A 201 13.96 28.67 9.16
N LYS A 202 12.89 28.95 8.41
CA LYS A 202 12.81 30.11 7.50
C LYS A 202 12.40 31.40 8.19
N ASN A 203 11.75 31.30 9.35
CA ASN A 203 11.17 32.42 10.07
C ASN A 203 12.02 32.79 11.30
N GLU A 204 13.26 33.24 11.09
CA GLU A 204 14.12 33.78 12.18
C GLU A 204 13.52 35.02 12.87
N ASN A 205 12.49 35.64 12.28
CA ASN A 205 11.80 36.80 12.84
C ASN A 205 10.50 36.43 13.60
N GLY A 206 10.65 35.65 14.67
CA GLY A 206 9.97 35.90 15.95
C GLY A 206 8.45 35.77 16.08
N SER A 207 7.70 35.19 15.15
CA SER A 207 6.25 34.93 15.35
C SER A 207 5.72 33.78 14.49
N SER A 208 6.20 32.55 14.72
CA SER A 208 5.58 31.34 14.16
C SER A 208 4.54 30.77 15.13
N PRO A 209 3.33 30.38 14.67
CA PRO A 209 2.33 29.74 15.50
C PRO A 209 2.66 28.26 15.69
N ALA A 210 2.88 27.85 16.94
CA ALA A 210 3.24 26.51 17.42
C ALA A 210 4.67 26.04 17.04
N SER A 211 5.62 26.29 17.95
CA SER A 211 7.00 25.80 17.85
C SER A 211 7.05 24.28 18.08
N VAL A 212 6.93 23.51 17.02
CA VAL A 212 7.35 22.10 17.06
C VAL A 212 8.87 22.02 17.08
N ASN A 213 9.45 21.07 17.80
CA ASN A 213 10.90 20.88 17.81
C ASN A 213 11.27 19.42 17.53
N LEU A 214 12.45 19.22 16.96
CA LEU A 214 12.89 17.90 16.53
C LEU A 214 13.04 16.90 17.69
N GLY A 215 13.31 17.38 18.91
CA GLY A 215 13.41 16.55 20.12
C GLY A 215 12.11 15.84 20.43
N GLU A 216 10.99 16.56 20.43
CA GLU A 216 9.65 16.01 20.67
C GLU A 216 9.26 14.93 19.66
N ALA A 217 9.65 15.08 18.38
CA ALA A 217 9.37 14.06 17.38
C ALA A 217 10.12 12.76 17.66
N ARG A 218 11.40 12.87 18.01
CA ARG A 218 12.24 11.72 18.38
C ARG A 218 11.71 11.04 19.64
N GLU A 219 11.41 11.81 20.69
CA GLU A 219 10.85 11.30 21.94
C GLU A 219 9.54 10.54 21.70
N PHE A 220 8.66 11.06 20.84
CA PHE A 220 7.43 10.39 20.47
C PHE A 220 7.71 9.02 19.80
N LEU A 221 8.58 8.97 18.78
CA LEU A 221 8.93 7.72 18.12
C LEU A 221 9.60 6.72 19.07
N TYR A 222 10.48 7.19 19.97
CA TYR A 222 11.12 6.33 20.96
C TYR A 222 10.12 5.78 21.99
N SER A 223 9.10 6.55 22.36
CA SER A 223 8.05 6.05 23.25
C SER A 223 7.22 4.93 22.59
N LEU A 224 6.94 5.05 21.28
CA LEU A 224 6.31 3.99 20.49
C LEU A 224 7.21 2.76 20.34
N GLN A 225 8.52 2.94 20.11
CA GLN A 225 9.45 1.82 20.05
C GLN A 225 9.50 1.07 21.39
N LYS A 226 9.56 1.80 22.51
CA LYS A 226 9.57 1.21 23.84
C LYS A 226 8.31 0.38 24.08
N SER A 227 7.13 0.92 23.76
CA SER A 227 5.86 0.22 23.97
C SER A 227 5.76 -1.07 23.15
N VAL A 228 6.24 -1.08 21.89
CA VAL A 228 6.19 -2.30 21.07
C VAL A 228 7.26 -3.32 21.44
N ILE A 229 8.39 -2.93 22.02
CA ILE A 229 9.42 -3.86 22.53
C ILE A 229 8.91 -4.62 23.75
N GLU A 230 8.13 -3.95 24.60
CA GLU A 230 7.50 -4.56 25.78
C GLU A 230 6.33 -5.49 25.40
N SER A 231 5.86 -5.42 24.15
CA SER A 231 4.80 -6.28 23.62
C SER A 231 5.33 -7.63 23.12
N SER A 232 4.46 -8.65 23.08
CA SER A 232 4.81 -9.99 22.58
C SER A 232 5.02 -10.04 21.06
N ASP A 233 4.45 -9.09 20.32
CA ASP A 233 4.54 -9.01 18.86
C ASP A 233 5.11 -7.66 18.43
N ILE A 234 6.44 -7.62 18.31
CA ILE A 234 7.20 -6.41 17.98
C ILE A 234 6.82 -5.91 16.59
N LYS A 235 6.17 -4.75 16.55
CA LYS A 235 5.77 -4.06 15.32
C LYS A 235 6.94 -3.33 14.67
N ARG A 236 6.97 -3.28 13.33
CA ARG A 236 8.10 -2.73 12.57
C ARG A 236 7.99 -1.22 12.32
N GLY A 237 6.77 -0.70 12.28
CA GLY A 237 6.43 0.70 12.00
C GLY A 237 7.23 1.71 12.82
N PRO A 238 7.31 1.60 14.15
CA PRO A 238 8.06 2.56 14.98
C PRO A 238 9.54 2.66 14.62
N PHE A 239 10.18 1.55 14.21
CA PHE A 239 11.59 1.53 13.83
C PHE A 239 11.81 2.05 12.41
N LEU A 240 10.89 1.75 11.49
CA LEU A 240 10.89 2.34 10.14
C LEU A 240 10.62 3.84 10.17
N ALA A 241 9.83 4.32 11.12
CA ALA A 241 9.56 5.74 11.30
C ALA A 241 10.79 6.52 11.76
N GLU A 242 11.63 5.96 12.64
CA GLU A 242 12.93 6.55 13.02
C GLU A 242 13.84 6.64 11.80
N LEU A 243 13.99 5.54 11.03
CA LEU A 243 14.74 5.54 9.78
C LEU A 243 14.25 6.62 8.80
N LYS A 244 12.93 6.73 8.60
CA LYS A 244 12.33 7.73 7.71
C LYS A 244 12.56 9.17 8.20
N LEU A 245 12.40 9.41 9.49
CA LEU A 245 12.61 10.72 10.11
C LEU A 245 14.07 11.17 9.93
N GLU A 246 15.01 10.35 10.38
CA GLU A 246 16.44 10.71 10.37
C GLU A 246 16.98 10.86 8.95
N LYS A 247 16.55 10.00 8.01
CA LYS A 247 16.87 10.17 6.59
C LYS A 247 16.33 11.50 6.04
N SER A 248 15.07 11.83 6.35
CA SER A 248 14.46 13.07 5.87
C SER A 248 15.12 14.32 6.45
N ILE A 249 15.64 14.26 7.68
CA ILE A 249 16.39 15.35 8.30
C ILE A 249 17.67 15.62 7.51
N VAL A 250 18.46 14.57 7.25
CA VAL A 250 19.71 14.68 6.48
C VAL A 250 19.45 15.25 5.07
N GLU A 251 18.36 14.84 4.42
CA GLU A 251 18.02 15.28 3.06
C GLU A 251 17.44 16.70 3.00
N LYS A 252 16.64 17.11 3.98
CA LYS A 252 15.80 18.32 3.89
C LYS A 252 16.24 19.46 4.81
N LEU A 253 16.89 19.17 5.94
CA LEU A 253 17.24 20.15 6.97
C LEU A 253 18.76 20.26 7.11
N LYS A 254 19.37 21.17 6.33
CA LYS A 254 20.84 21.28 6.16
C LYS A 254 21.61 21.49 7.46
N ASP A 255 21.03 22.19 8.43
CA ASP A 255 21.68 22.55 9.69
C ASP A 255 21.37 21.56 10.83
N CYS A 256 20.51 20.58 10.58
CA CYS A 256 20.15 19.56 11.55
C CYS A 256 20.96 18.28 11.33
N LYS A 257 21.47 17.71 12.43
CA LYS A 257 22.13 16.40 12.41
C LYS A 257 21.18 15.30 12.83
N PRO A 258 21.35 14.08 12.25
CA PRO A 258 20.58 12.95 12.69
C PRO A 258 20.97 12.56 14.13
N ALA A 259 20.05 11.98 14.89
CA ALA A 259 20.34 11.53 16.26
C ALA A 259 21.25 10.29 16.27
N LYS A 260 21.14 9.49 15.22
CA LYS A 260 22.00 8.34 14.93
C LYS A 260 22.29 8.32 13.44
N GLU A 261 23.50 7.93 13.08
CA GLU A 261 23.88 7.72 11.68
C GLU A 261 22.95 6.71 11.01
N ILE A 262 22.58 6.98 9.75
CA ILE A 262 21.65 6.14 8.98
C ILE A 262 22.17 4.70 8.89
N ASP A 263 23.48 4.51 8.66
CA ASP A 263 24.12 3.20 8.61
C ASP A 263 23.92 2.40 9.93
N THR A 264 23.94 3.10 11.08
CA THR A 264 23.69 2.47 12.38
C THR A 264 22.24 2.05 12.53
N LEU A 265 21.30 2.90 12.12
CA LEU A 265 19.87 2.59 12.15
C LEU A 265 19.50 1.39 11.26
N ILE A 266 20.13 1.29 10.08
CA ILE A 266 19.97 0.16 9.17
C ILE A 266 20.43 -1.15 9.83
N VAL A 267 21.57 -1.12 10.52
CA VAL A 267 22.09 -2.28 11.26
C VAL A 267 21.20 -2.64 12.44
N ASP A 268 20.76 -1.67 13.22
CA ASP A 268 19.84 -1.89 14.34
C ASP A 268 18.51 -2.50 13.88
N TYR A 269 17.99 -2.05 12.74
CA TYR A 269 16.79 -2.61 12.14
C TYR A 269 17.01 -4.06 11.69
N PHE A 270 18.12 -4.35 11.00
CA PHE A 270 18.46 -5.70 10.57
C PHE A 270 18.67 -6.66 11.75
N LEU A 271 19.28 -6.20 12.85
CA LEU A 271 19.42 -7.00 14.07
C LEU A 271 18.06 -7.48 14.60
N ARG A 272 17.02 -6.65 14.49
CA ARG A 272 15.65 -6.97 14.96
C ARG A 272 14.84 -7.77 13.95
N PHE A 273 14.88 -7.37 12.68
CA PHE A 273 13.96 -7.86 11.65
C PHE A 273 14.65 -8.65 10.54
N GLY A 274 15.96 -8.89 10.60
CA GLY A 274 16.74 -9.54 9.53
C GLY A 274 16.27 -10.93 9.12
N SER A 275 15.60 -11.66 10.03
CA SER A 275 15.00 -12.98 9.73
C SER A 275 13.58 -12.91 9.12
N LYS A 276 13.00 -11.71 9.01
CA LYS A 276 11.67 -11.51 8.42
C LYS A 276 11.78 -11.38 6.91
N ALA A 277 10.79 -11.92 6.19
CA ALA A 277 10.78 -11.90 4.73
C ALA A 277 10.75 -10.47 4.16
N CYS A 278 10.07 -9.53 4.85
CA CYS A 278 9.93 -8.13 4.44
C CYS A 278 11.18 -7.27 4.68
N CYS A 279 12.20 -7.78 5.38
CA CYS A 279 13.35 -6.97 5.79
C CYS A 279 14.08 -6.35 4.60
N PHE A 280 14.16 -7.08 3.48
CA PHE A 280 14.76 -6.58 2.26
C PHE A 280 14.01 -5.36 1.73
N GLU A 281 12.70 -5.49 1.52
CA GLU A 281 11.83 -4.44 0.99
C GLU A 281 11.76 -3.23 1.95
N ASP A 282 11.78 -3.48 3.26
CA ASP A 282 11.75 -2.46 4.30
C ASP A 282 13.02 -1.58 4.28
N LEU A 283 14.21 -2.17 4.09
CA LEU A 283 15.49 -1.45 4.08
C LEU A 283 15.92 -0.93 2.71
N GLN A 284 15.39 -1.48 1.62
CA GLN A 284 15.74 -1.11 0.24
C GLN A 284 15.74 0.41 -0.02
N PRO A 285 14.74 1.20 0.45
CA PRO A 285 14.71 2.66 0.22
C PRO A 285 15.86 3.43 0.88
N TYR A 286 16.46 2.88 1.93
CA TYR A 286 17.53 3.53 2.71
C TYR A 286 18.93 3.18 2.18
N LEU A 287 19.03 2.11 1.40
CA LEU A 287 20.29 1.59 0.85
C LEU A 287 20.64 2.15 -0.54
N LYS A 288 19.70 2.80 -1.24
CA LYS A 288 19.84 3.19 -2.66
C LYS A 288 21.02 4.12 -2.96
N GLU A 289 21.41 4.97 -2.01
CA GLU A 289 22.40 6.04 -2.22
C GLU A 289 23.64 5.88 -1.31
N ILE A 290 23.81 4.70 -0.71
CA ILE A 290 24.95 4.42 0.17
C ILE A 290 26.23 4.19 -0.65
N HIS A 291 27.32 4.79 -0.20
CA HIS A 291 28.65 4.59 -0.79
C HIS A 291 29.09 3.13 -0.67
N ILE A 292 29.84 2.63 -1.67
CA ILE A 292 30.24 1.22 -1.74
C ILE A 292 31.00 0.72 -0.50
N ASP A 293 31.84 1.57 0.11
CA ASP A 293 32.59 1.22 1.31
C ASP A 293 31.69 1.08 2.54
N SER A 294 30.73 2.00 2.73
CA SER A 294 29.70 1.87 3.76
C SER A 294 28.83 0.63 3.53
N ALA A 295 28.45 0.35 2.29
CA ALA A 295 27.69 -0.84 1.92
C ALA A 295 28.42 -2.14 2.33
N LYS A 296 29.74 -2.22 2.05
CA LYS A 296 30.58 -3.36 2.50
C LYS A 296 30.57 -3.50 4.03
N ILE A 297 30.76 -2.40 4.76
CA ILE A 297 30.75 -2.41 6.23
C ILE A 297 29.38 -2.86 6.79
N ILE A 298 28.28 -2.36 6.22
CA ILE A 298 26.91 -2.75 6.62
C ILE A 298 26.69 -4.25 6.41
N ILE A 299 27.08 -4.78 5.24
CA ILE A 299 26.95 -6.20 4.94
C ILE A 299 27.79 -7.07 5.88
N GLU A 300 29.02 -6.66 6.21
CA GLU A 300 29.83 -7.39 7.19
C GLU A 300 29.18 -7.38 8.58
N LYS A 301 28.57 -6.26 8.99
CA LYS A 301 27.77 -6.20 10.23
C LYS A 301 26.56 -7.13 10.17
N PHE A 302 25.88 -7.25 9.03
CA PHE A 302 24.77 -8.20 8.88
C PHE A 302 25.24 -9.65 8.97
N LYS A 303 26.35 -10.00 8.30
CA LYS A 303 26.97 -11.33 8.37
C LYS A 303 27.38 -11.71 9.78
N ALA A 304 27.89 -10.76 10.56
CA ALA A 304 28.25 -10.98 11.96
C ALA A 304 27.04 -11.36 12.85
N THR A 305 25.80 -11.17 12.38
CA THR A 305 24.57 -11.59 13.10
C THR A 305 24.16 -13.04 12.85
N ILE A 306 24.86 -13.73 11.95
CA ILE A 306 24.65 -15.14 11.67
C ILE A 306 25.27 -15.94 12.82
N ASP A 307 24.41 -16.56 13.61
CA ASP A 307 24.78 -17.44 14.69
C ASP A 307 24.43 -18.88 14.33
N GLU A 308 25.46 -19.72 14.22
CA GLU A 308 25.32 -21.15 13.93
C GLU A 308 25.26 -22.00 15.21
N SER A 309 25.42 -21.41 16.39
CA SER A 309 25.45 -22.11 17.68
C SER A 309 24.06 -22.53 18.21
N GLY A 310 22.98 -21.93 17.69
CA GLY A 310 21.62 -22.31 18.06
C GLY A 310 21.27 -23.73 17.61
N ASP A 311 20.82 -24.57 18.53
CA ASP A 311 20.55 -25.99 18.26
C ASP A 311 19.09 -26.31 17.88
N ASP A 312 18.17 -25.35 18.03
CA ASP A 312 16.75 -25.56 17.73
C ASP A 312 16.36 -25.19 16.29
N ASP A 313 15.32 -25.85 15.75
CA ASP A 313 14.82 -25.59 14.38
C ASP A 313 14.49 -24.10 14.15
N LYS A 314 13.94 -23.40 15.15
CA LYS A 314 13.49 -22.02 14.99
C LYS A 314 14.70 -21.08 14.83
N SER A 315 15.76 -21.23 15.61
CA SER A 315 16.99 -20.44 15.44
C SER A 315 17.67 -20.73 14.10
N LYS A 316 17.78 -22.00 13.69
CA LYS A 316 18.31 -22.37 12.35
C LYS A 316 17.51 -21.74 11.20
N ILE A 317 16.17 -21.78 11.28
CA ILE A 317 15.29 -21.15 10.29
C ILE A 317 15.51 -19.63 10.25
N GLN A 318 15.63 -18.98 11.41
CA GLN A 318 15.93 -17.54 11.47
C GLN A 318 17.27 -17.21 10.83
N THR A 319 18.30 -18.00 11.09
CA THR A 319 19.63 -17.87 10.48
C THR A 319 19.57 -18.04 8.96
N ILE A 320 18.83 -19.03 8.46
CA ILE A 320 18.60 -19.21 7.01
C ILE A 320 17.95 -17.96 6.39
N LYS A 321 16.88 -17.45 7.00
CA LYS A 321 16.17 -16.26 6.49
C LYS A 321 17.03 -15.00 6.53
N LYS A 322 17.83 -14.80 7.59
CA LYS A 322 18.84 -13.73 7.65
C LYS A 322 19.83 -13.86 6.49
N ASN A 323 20.37 -15.06 6.28
CA ASN A 323 21.36 -15.31 5.23
C ASN A 323 20.78 -15.06 3.82
N VAL A 324 19.53 -15.45 3.58
CA VAL A 324 18.79 -15.09 2.36
C VAL A 324 18.76 -13.56 2.18
N ASN A 325 18.33 -12.81 3.20
CA ASN A 325 18.25 -11.36 3.12
C ASN A 325 19.62 -10.70 2.91
N ILE A 326 20.69 -11.21 3.55
CA ILE A 326 22.07 -10.73 3.33
C ILE A 326 22.44 -10.86 1.85
N HIS A 327 22.21 -12.02 1.24
CA HIS A 327 22.53 -12.23 -0.17
C HIS A 327 21.65 -11.40 -1.12
N LYS A 328 20.39 -11.12 -0.76
CA LYS A 328 19.56 -10.13 -1.48
C LYS A 328 20.18 -8.73 -1.42
N PHE A 329 20.66 -8.30 -0.24
CA PHE A 329 21.30 -7.00 -0.08
C PHE A 329 22.65 -6.92 -0.82
N GLU A 330 23.49 -7.96 -0.77
CA GLU A 330 24.75 -8.02 -1.54
C GLU A 330 24.49 -7.83 -3.05
N ARG A 331 23.45 -8.50 -3.57
CA ARG A 331 23.04 -8.35 -4.96
C ARG A 331 22.51 -6.95 -5.25
N TYR A 332 21.62 -6.42 -4.40
CA TYR A 332 21.02 -5.09 -4.59
C TYR A 332 22.06 -3.96 -4.56
N LEU A 333 23.04 -4.05 -3.66
CA LEU A 333 24.15 -3.10 -3.51
C LEU A 333 25.26 -3.32 -4.56
N ASN A 334 25.04 -4.22 -5.53
CA ASN A 334 25.96 -4.52 -6.62
C ASN A 334 27.36 -4.97 -6.16
N LEU A 335 27.45 -5.63 -5.00
CA LEU A 335 28.73 -6.08 -4.43
C LEU A 335 29.36 -7.25 -5.19
N LEU A 336 28.63 -7.84 -6.13
CA LEU A 336 29.06 -8.97 -6.95
C LEU A 336 29.57 -8.54 -8.34
N VAL A 337 29.57 -7.24 -8.65
CA VAL A 337 29.88 -6.73 -10.01
C VAL A 337 31.29 -7.08 -10.48
N GLU A 338 32.24 -7.11 -9.56
CA GLU A 338 33.65 -7.39 -9.84
C GLU A 338 33.93 -8.88 -10.03
N TYR A 339 32.95 -9.76 -9.73
CA TYR A 339 33.18 -11.19 -9.79
C TYR A 339 33.45 -11.63 -11.23
N ASN A 340 34.52 -12.38 -11.40
CA ASN A 340 34.83 -13.08 -12.64
C ASN A 340 33.95 -14.34 -12.79
N GLU A 341 34.11 -15.05 -13.90
CA GLU A 341 33.32 -16.25 -14.21
C GLU A 341 33.47 -17.35 -13.13
N VAL A 342 34.68 -17.53 -12.60
CA VAL A 342 34.99 -18.53 -11.56
C VAL A 342 34.37 -18.13 -10.23
N GLU A 343 34.54 -16.88 -9.80
CA GLU A 343 34.00 -16.37 -8.54
C GLU A 343 32.47 -16.39 -8.53
N SER A 344 31.85 -16.01 -9.64
CA SER A 344 30.39 -16.08 -9.82
C SER A 344 29.87 -17.52 -9.76
N THR A 345 30.60 -18.47 -10.38
CA THR A 345 30.26 -19.91 -10.31
C THR A 345 30.42 -20.45 -8.88
N GLN A 346 31.47 -20.06 -8.15
CA GLN A 346 31.66 -20.41 -6.75
C GLN A 346 30.55 -19.84 -5.87
N TYR A 347 30.10 -18.62 -6.14
CA TYR A 347 28.98 -18.00 -5.44
C TYR A 347 27.67 -18.76 -5.67
N VAL A 348 27.37 -19.14 -6.92
CA VAL A 348 26.21 -20.01 -7.24
C VAL A 348 26.28 -21.34 -6.48
N ASN A 349 27.45 -21.97 -6.42
CA ASN A 349 27.64 -23.20 -5.66
C ASN A 349 27.40 -23.00 -4.15
N LYS A 350 27.88 -21.88 -3.58
CA LYS A 350 27.64 -21.53 -2.17
C LYS A 350 26.14 -21.42 -1.89
N LEU A 351 25.41 -20.64 -2.68
CA LEU A 351 23.96 -20.48 -2.54
C LEU A 351 23.20 -21.81 -2.70
N TRP A 352 23.64 -22.66 -3.63
CA TRP A 352 23.11 -24.01 -3.80
C TRP A 352 23.29 -24.89 -2.56
N HIS A 353 24.47 -24.86 -1.95
CA HIS A 353 24.73 -25.59 -0.71
C HIS A 353 23.88 -25.05 0.45
N SER A 354 23.73 -23.73 0.57
CA SER A 354 22.84 -23.11 1.57
C SER A 354 21.38 -23.54 1.37
N TYR A 355 20.89 -23.58 0.13
CA TYR A 355 19.56 -24.09 -0.19
C TYR A 355 19.39 -25.55 0.23
N LYS A 356 20.30 -26.44 -0.17
CA LYS A 356 20.23 -27.85 0.21
C LYS A 356 20.21 -28.04 1.73
N GLY A 357 21.08 -27.33 2.45
CA GLY A 357 21.12 -27.38 3.91
C GLY A 357 19.85 -26.85 4.57
N SER A 358 19.10 -25.97 3.89
CA SER A 358 17.84 -25.42 4.41
C SER A 358 16.65 -26.38 4.32
N LEU A 359 16.66 -27.33 3.38
CA LEU A 359 15.51 -28.20 3.09
C LEU A 359 15.07 -29.07 4.27
N GLN A 360 15.99 -29.47 5.13
CA GLN A 360 15.68 -30.29 6.31
C GLN A 360 14.72 -29.58 7.28
N TYR A 361 14.77 -28.25 7.33
CA TYR A 361 13.96 -27.44 8.24
C TYR A 361 12.58 -27.10 7.68
N GLY A 362 12.33 -27.39 6.40
CA GLY A 362 11.02 -27.17 5.76
C GLY A 362 10.22 -28.46 5.56
N THR A 363 10.60 -29.56 6.22
CA THR A 363 9.91 -30.87 6.12
C THR A 363 8.49 -30.88 6.70
N LYS A 364 8.21 -29.95 7.62
CA LYS A 364 6.90 -29.80 8.30
C LYS A 364 6.01 -28.72 7.65
N LEU A 365 6.48 -28.07 6.58
CA LEU A 365 5.72 -27.04 5.88
C LEU A 365 4.54 -27.66 5.14
N LEU A 366 3.46 -26.89 5.00
CA LEU A 366 2.35 -27.29 4.15
C LEU A 366 2.81 -27.27 2.69
N GLU A 367 2.20 -28.10 1.83
CA GLU A 367 2.60 -28.19 0.42
C GLU A 367 2.53 -26.85 -0.31
N ALA A 368 1.58 -25.99 0.09
CA ALA A 368 1.38 -24.66 -0.46
C ALA A 368 2.38 -23.60 0.04
N GLU A 369 3.21 -23.91 1.04
CA GLU A 369 4.21 -23.00 1.60
C GLU A 369 5.56 -23.13 0.88
N ASN A 370 6.23 -22.00 0.69
CA ASN A 370 7.57 -21.98 0.12
C ASN A 370 8.61 -22.45 1.15
N GLN A 371 9.66 -23.13 0.68
CA GLN A 371 10.77 -23.53 1.54
C GLN A 371 11.53 -22.30 2.06
N HIS A 372 12.12 -22.40 3.24
CA HIS A 372 12.79 -21.26 3.90
C HIS A 372 13.98 -20.68 3.13
N GLY A 373 14.63 -21.48 2.29
CA GLY A 373 15.77 -21.08 1.47
C GLY A 373 15.47 -20.90 -0.02
N ASP A 374 14.20 -20.91 -0.45
CA ASP A 374 13.83 -20.86 -1.87
C ASP A 374 14.46 -19.68 -2.63
N ASP A 375 14.57 -18.53 -1.97
CA ASP A 375 15.16 -17.32 -2.55
C ASP A 375 16.64 -17.49 -2.91
N PHE A 376 17.37 -18.43 -2.31
CA PHE A 376 18.72 -18.78 -2.78
C PHE A 376 18.70 -19.28 -4.23
N MET A 377 17.64 -19.97 -4.65
CA MET A 377 17.52 -20.48 -6.03
C MET A 377 17.19 -19.38 -7.02
N LEU A 378 16.40 -18.38 -6.61
CA LEU A 378 16.20 -17.16 -7.39
C LEU A 378 17.53 -16.43 -7.57
N LEU A 379 18.30 -16.26 -6.48
CA LEU A 379 19.61 -15.62 -6.53
C LEU A 379 20.61 -16.37 -7.43
N CYS A 380 20.71 -17.70 -7.31
CA CYS A 380 21.52 -18.54 -8.22
C CYS A 380 21.16 -18.29 -9.68
N SER A 381 19.86 -18.38 -9.98
CA SER A 381 19.35 -18.25 -11.35
C SER A 381 19.65 -16.88 -11.92
N HIS A 382 19.51 -15.82 -11.13
CA HIS A 382 19.84 -14.47 -11.55
C HIS A 382 21.34 -14.29 -11.83
N VAL A 383 22.23 -14.85 -11.00
CA VAL A 383 23.68 -14.82 -11.26
C VAL A 383 24.03 -15.58 -12.54
N LEU A 384 23.41 -16.74 -12.78
CA LEU A 384 23.60 -17.50 -14.02
C LEU A 384 23.10 -16.75 -15.26
N ILE A 385 21.98 -16.03 -15.15
CA ILE A 385 21.49 -15.15 -16.23
C ILE A 385 22.48 -14.02 -16.50
N ASP A 386 23.08 -13.44 -15.45
CA ASP A 386 24.10 -12.38 -15.61
C ASP A 386 25.37 -12.93 -16.30
N LEU A 387 25.80 -14.16 -15.94
CA LEU A 387 26.88 -14.86 -16.63
C LEU A 387 26.56 -15.16 -18.10
N TYR A 388 25.33 -15.58 -18.41
CA TYR A 388 24.88 -15.75 -19.79
C TYR A 388 24.96 -14.44 -20.58
N LYS A 389 24.46 -13.34 -20.02
CA LYS A 389 24.53 -12.02 -20.66
C LYS A 389 25.97 -11.55 -20.90
N LYS A 390 26.89 -11.87 -19.98
CA LYS A 390 28.30 -11.46 -20.04
C LYS A 390 29.13 -12.31 -21.01
N PHE A 391 28.92 -13.63 -21.03
CA PHE A 391 29.77 -14.58 -21.74
C PHE A 391 29.10 -15.31 -22.91
N GLY A 392 27.78 -15.22 -23.06
CA GLY A 392 27.01 -15.82 -24.16
C GLY A 392 26.89 -17.34 -24.13
N LYS A 393 27.35 -18.03 -23.07
CA LYS A 393 27.32 -19.50 -22.98
C LYS A 393 25.94 -19.99 -22.55
N SER A 394 25.21 -20.67 -23.44
CA SER A 394 23.86 -21.21 -23.15
C SER A 394 23.84 -22.23 -22.01
N SER A 395 24.99 -22.82 -21.64
CA SER A 395 25.12 -23.70 -20.47
C SER A 395 24.62 -23.06 -19.18
N TYR A 396 24.75 -21.74 -19.03
CA TYR A 396 24.26 -21.03 -17.85
C TYR A 396 22.73 -20.96 -17.77
N ILE A 397 22.05 -20.82 -18.90
CA ILE A 397 20.58 -20.86 -18.96
C ILE A 397 20.07 -22.26 -18.61
N PHE A 398 20.70 -23.31 -19.17
CA PHE A 398 20.36 -24.68 -18.81
C PHE A 398 20.60 -24.97 -17.32
N GLN A 399 21.71 -24.50 -16.76
CA GLN A 399 21.97 -24.63 -15.31
C GLN A 399 20.89 -23.94 -14.47
N ALA A 400 20.47 -22.73 -14.83
CA ALA A 400 19.42 -22.00 -14.11
C ALA A 400 18.09 -22.77 -14.17
N ILE A 401 17.73 -23.31 -15.34
CA ILE A 401 16.54 -24.15 -15.52
C ILE A 401 16.63 -25.39 -14.63
N PHE A 402 17.74 -26.14 -14.68
CA PHE A 402 17.89 -27.35 -13.87
C PHE A 402 17.77 -27.07 -12.37
N LEU A 403 18.35 -25.96 -11.89
CA LEU A 403 18.23 -25.56 -10.48
C LEU A 403 16.79 -25.23 -10.10
N LEU A 404 16.10 -24.43 -10.93
CA LEU A 404 14.71 -24.05 -10.66
C LEU A 404 13.74 -25.23 -10.76
N GLU A 405 13.91 -26.13 -11.72
CA GLU A 405 13.09 -27.34 -11.83
C GLU A 405 13.32 -28.28 -10.64
N ALA A 406 14.57 -28.42 -10.19
CA ALA A 406 14.89 -29.20 -8.99
C ALA A 406 14.24 -28.58 -7.75
N ALA A 407 14.27 -27.26 -7.63
CA ALA A 407 13.67 -26.53 -6.52
C ALA A 407 12.13 -26.58 -6.54
N MET A 408 11.52 -26.52 -7.73
CA MET A 408 10.08 -26.64 -7.92
C MET A 408 9.52 -27.95 -7.36
N LYS A 409 10.29 -29.05 -7.40
CA LYS A 409 9.87 -30.34 -6.80
C LYS A 409 9.77 -30.29 -5.27
N LYS A 410 10.35 -29.26 -4.64
CA LYS A 410 10.29 -29.02 -3.19
C LYS A 410 9.32 -27.90 -2.82
N SER A 411 8.99 -27.03 -3.78
CA SER A 411 8.10 -25.88 -3.62
C SER A 411 7.17 -25.76 -4.83
N ASN A 412 6.20 -26.69 -4.93
CA ASN A 412 5.34 -26.89 -6.10
C ASN A 412 4.53 -25.65 -6.50
N TYR A 413 4.21 -24.79 -5.53
CA TYR A 413 3.36 -23.60 -5.69
C TYR A 413 4.16 -22.29 -5.76
N ASN A 414 5.49 -22.35 -5.75
CA ASN A 414 6.32 -21.15 -5.85
C ASN A 414 6.18 -20.50 -7.24
N PHE A 415 5.41 -19.42 -7.31
CA PHE A 415 5.11 -18.74 -8.56
C PHE A 415 6.33 -18.01 -9.15
N GLN A 416 7.29 -17.59 -8.32
CA GLN A 416 8.52 -16.93 -8.80
C GLN A 416 9.37 -17.90 -9.62
N PHE A 417 9.51 -19.15 -9.18
CA PHE A 417 10.18 -20.20 -9.96
C PHE A 417 9.49 -20.43 -11.30
N LYS A 418 8.15 -20.55 -11.31
CA LYS A 418 7.36 -20.77 -12.54
C LYS A 418 7.52 -19.62 -13.53
N LEU A 419 7.39 -18.37 -13.07
CA LEU A 419 7.54 -17.18 -13.91
C LEU A 419 8.95 -17.08 -14.50
N LEU A 420 9.98 -17.39 -13.70
CA LEU A 420 11.35 -17.35 -14.17
C LEU A 420 11.64 -18.48 -15.17
N LEU A 421 11.17 -19.70 -14.93
CA LEU A 421 11.27 -20.82 -15.87
C LEU A 421 10.59 -20.52 -17.20
N ILE A 422 9.38 -19.96 -17.21
CA ILE A 422 8.70 -19.55 -18.46
C ILE A 422 9.60 -18.62 -19.28
N ARG A 423 10.22 -17.61 -18.64
CA ARG A 423 11.13 -16.68 -19.32
C ARG A 423 12.41 -17.36 -19.83
N LEU A 424 12.99 -18.27 -19.04
CA LEU A 424 14.18 -19.01 -19.45
C LEU A 424 13.88 -19.96 -20.62
N TYR A 425 12.72 -20.62 -20.61
CA TYR A 425 12.28 -21.48 -21.72
C TYR A 425 12.03 -20.70 -23.02
N GLN A 426 11.60 -19.44 -22.94
CA GLN A 426 11.48 -18.57 -24.11
C GLN A 426 12.84 -18.07 -24.64
N THR A 427 13.91 -18.22 -23.85
CA THR A 427 15.27 -17.77 -24.22
C THR A 427 16.07 -18.87 -24.93
N ILE A 428 15.65 -20.13 -24.77
CA ILE A 428 16.14 -21.29 -25.55
C ILE A 428 15.43 -21.30 -26.88
#